data_AF-A0A2E7KPW3-F1
#
_entry.id   AF-A0A2E7KPW3-F1
#
_cell.length_a   1.000
_cell.length_b   1.000
_cell.length_c   1.000
_cell.angle_alpha   90.00
_cell.angle_beta   90.00
_cell.angle_gamma   90.00
#
_symmetry.space_group_name_H-M   'P 1'
#
loop_
_entity.id
_entity.type
_entity.pdbx_description
1 polymer ?
#
loop_
_entity_poly.entity_id
_entity_poly.type
_entity_poly.pdbx_seq_one_letter_code
_entity_poly.pdbx_strand_id
1 'polypeptide(L)'
;MGLSCAKKLFEDDHQVTIADSRAEIGHPQELPGLHSGVVDLSTYAPQIHLTETGCRRPWLEKSMAQKLPINYLLRADLANLSEEFDLTIDTRSKPDGDQWFGGVTLQGREPQTEIIANRADGTVECWTRNPLPEVEGGWLERFDGIFSKDMASVDASILLGIQLASEQKA
;
A
#
# COMPACT_ATOMS: atom_id res chain seq x y z
N MET A 1 2.95 -4.65 -0.97
CA MET A 1 3.97 -5.60 -1.48
C MET A 1 4.76 -6.23 -0.35
N GLY A 2 5.63 -5.50 0.39
CA GLY A 2 6.47 -6.10 1.44
C GLY A 2 5.71 -6.94 2.48
N LEU A 3 4.58 -6.42 3.00
CA LEU A 3 3.75 -7.14 3.96
C LEU A 3 3.12 -8.44 3.42
N SER A 4 2.71 -8.48 2.15
CA SER A 4 2.15 -9.71 1.57
C SER A 4 3.24 -10.74 1.25
N CYS A 5 4.43 -10.29 0.86
CA CYS A 5 5.62 -11.14 0.74
C CYS A 5 5.97 -11.77 2.09
N ALA A 6 6.10 -10.95 3.14
CA ALA A 6 6.39 -11.41 4.49
C ALA A 6 5.32 -12.37 5.02
N LYS A 7 4.04 -12.07 4.80
CA LYS A 7 2.92 -12.96 5.17
C LYS A 7 3.08 -14.33 4.51
N LYS A 8 3.37 -14.37 3.21
CA LYS A 8 3.51 -15.64 2.48
C LYS A 8 4.69 -16.48 2.99
N LEU A 9 5.84 -15.84 3.24
CA LEU A 9 7.02 -16.51 3.81
C LEU A 9 6.75 -17.03 5.23
N PHE A 10 6.08 -16.23 6.06
CA PHE A 10 5.69 -16.65 7.40
C PHE A 10 4.73 -17.84 7.38
N GLU A 11 3.75 -17.85 6.46
CA GLU A 11 2.84 -18.99 6.24
C GLU A 11 3.54 -20.23 5.69
N ASP A 12 4.75 -20.09 5.15
CA ASP A 12 5.62 -21.18 4.71
C ASP A 12 6.68 -21.55 5.77
N ASP A 13 6.43 -21.22 7.04
CA ASP A 13 7.25 -21.53 8.22
C ASP A 13 8.64 -20.89 8.26
N HIS A 14 8.84 -19.77 7.56
CA HIS A 14 10.07 -18.97 7.67
C HIS A 14 10.00 -17.97 8.84
N GLN A 15 11.13 -17.74 9.51
CA GLN A 15 11.29 -16.57 10.37
C GLN A 15 11.48 -15.32 9.51
N VAL A 16 10.65 -14.31 9.73
CA VAL A 16 10.63 -13.10 8.90
C VAL A 16 10.84 -11.88 9.77
N THR A 17 11.67 -10.96 9.28
CA THR A 17 11.81 -9.61 9.81
C THR A 17 11.53 -8.62 8.69
N ILE A 18 10.64 -7.67 8.91
CA ILE A 18 10.49 -6.50 8.02
C ILE A 18 11.35 -5.38 8.58
N ALA A 19 12.30 -4.89 7.78
CA ALA A 19 13.05 -3.67 8.07
C ALA A 19 12.53 -2.51 7.21
N ASP A 20 12.22 -1.39 7.85
CA ASP A 20 11.74 -0.16 7.19
C ASP A 20 12.49 1.05 7.77
N SER A 21 12.89 1.99 6.91
CA SER A 21 13.52 3.23 7.34
C SER A 21 12.51 4.20 7.98
N ARG A 22 11.22 3.97 7.78
CA ARG A 22 10.12 4.75 8.35
C ARG A 22 9.86 4.36 9.80
N ALA A 23 9.27 5.31 10.54
CA ALA A 23 8.90 5.11 11.93
C ALA A 23 7.63 4.30 12.13
N GLU A 24 6.82 4.14 11.08
CA GLU A 24 5.56 3.41 11.12
C GLU A 24 5.25 2.78 9.76
N ILE A 25 4.47 1.71 9.76
CA ILE A 25 3.91 1.08 8.57
C ILE A 25 2.66 1.83 8.13
N GLY A 26 2.48 2.00 6.81
CA GLY A 26 1.30 2.66 6.25
C GLY A 26 1.34 4.19 6.25
N HIS A 27 2.49 4.83 6.44
CA HIS A 27 2.60 6.29 6.32
C HIS A 27 3.98 6.70 5.77
N PRO A 28 4.08 7.74 4.92
CA PRO A 28 2.98 8.49 4.28
C PRO A 28 2.24 7.68 3.21
N GLN A 29 1.07 8.19 2.78
CA GLN A 29 0.33 7.59 1.67
C GLN A 29 0.94 8.07 0.34
N GLU A 30 1.60 7.15 -0.36
CA GLU A 30 2.28 7.44 -1.64
C GLU A 30 1.70 6.65 -2.81
N LEU A 31 0.71 5.79 -2.54
CA LEU A 31 0.11 4.90 -3.52
C LEU A 31 -1.42 4.85 -3.33
N PRO A 32 -2.17 4.70 -4.44
CA PRO A 32 -3.61 4.59 -4.39
C PRO A 32 -4.10 3.37 -3.60
N GLY A 33 -5.25 3.53 -2.96
CA GLY A 33 -6.03 2.45 -2.36
C GLY A 33 -7.04 1.78 -3.30
N LEU A 34 -6.81 1.84 -4.62
CA LEU A 34 -7.71 1.25 -5.63
C LEU A 34 -7.81 -0.26 -5.41
N HIS A 35 -9.03 -0.76 -5.33
CA HIS A 35 -9.33 -2.17 -5.10
C HIS A 35 -10.31 -2.66 -6.16
N SER A 36 -10.07 -3.84 -6.71
CA SER A 36 -10.92 -4.45 -7.75
C SER A 36 -11.54 -5.79 -7.34
N GLY A 37 -11.33 -6.25 -6.09
CA GLY A 37 -11.92 -7.49 -5.58
C GLY A 37 -11.22 -8.76 -6.04
N VAL A 38 -10.01 -8.66 -6.61
CA VAL A 38 -9.23 -9.82 -7.03
C VAL A 38 -8.65 -10.55 -5.81
N VAL A 39 -8.25 -9.79 -4.79
CA VAL A 39 -7.80 -10.31 -3.50
C VAL A 39 -8.92 -10.11 -2.47
N ASP A 40 -9.26 -11.16 -1.72
CA ASP A 40 -10.21 -11.02 -0.62
C ASP A 40 -9.59 -10.28 0.56
N LEU A 41 -10.10 -9.06 0.82
CA LEU A 41 -9.69 -8.21 1.94
C LEU A 41 -10.70 -8.21 3.09
N SER A 42 -11.69 -9.11 3.09
CA SER A 42 -12.78 -9.19 4.09
C SER A 42 -12.28 -9.22 5.53
N THR A 43 -11.17 -9.91 5.79
CA THR A 43 -10.54 -10.01 7.11
C THR A 43 -10.02 -8.67 7.66
N TYR A 44 -9.78 -7.69 6.79
CA TYR A 44 -9.33 -6.34 7.14
C TYR A 44 -10.42 -5.28 6.96
N ALA A 45 -11.55 -5.64 6.34
CA ALA A 45 -12.60 -4.70 5.91
C ALA A 45 -13.04 -3.67 6.98
N PRO A 46 -13.24 -4.06 8.27
CA PRO A 46 -13.66 -3.10 9.29
C PRO A 46 -12.65 -1.97 9.54
N GLN A 47 -11.35 -2.22 9.36
CA GLN A 47 -10.30 -1.23 9.63
C GLN A 47 -9.89 -0.42 8.41
N ILE A 48 -10.28 -0.78 7.19
CA ILE A 48 -9.71 -0.18 5.96
C ILE A 48 -10.73 0.63 5.15
N HIS A 49 -11.98 0.67 5.59
CA HIS A 49 -13.09 1.32 4.87
C HIS A 49 -13.23 0.80 3.43
N LEU A 50 -13.23 -0.52 3.30
CA LEU A 50 -13.30 -1.22 2.02
C LEU A 50 -14.62 -0.98 1.29
N THR A 51 -14.53 -0.75 -0.01
CA THR A 51 -15.64 -0.81 -0.98
C THR A 51 -15.24 -1.65 -2.18
N GLU A 52 -16.15 -1.78 -3.14
CA GLU A 52 -15.87 -2.42 -4.44
C GLU A 52 -14.78 -1.72 -5.26
N THR A 53 -14.49 -0.44 -4.97
CA THR A 53 -13.55 0.37 -5.77
C THR A 53 -12.34 0.85 -4.99
N GLY A 54 -12.35 0.77 -3.66
CA GLY A 54 -11.28 1.40 -2.88
C GLY A 54 -11.25 1.05 -1.41
N CYS A 55 -10.11 1.36 -0.79
CA CYS A 55 -9.91 1.33 0.65
C CYS A 55 -8.88 2.40 1.06
N ARG A 56 -8.68 2.59 2.37
CA ARG A 56 -7.54 3.35 2.89
C ARG A 56 -6.31 2.44 2.90
N ARG A 57 -5.47 2.51 1.86
CA ARG A 57 -4.24 1.71 1.77
C ARG A 57 -3.31 1.79 3.00
N PRO A 58 -3.01 2.97 3.56
CA PRO A 58 -2.36 3.11 4.87
C PRO A 58 -2.93 2.21 5.96
N TRP A 59 -4.26 2.12 6.04
CA TRP A 59 -4.95 1.37 7.08
C TRP A 59 -4.95 -0.12 6.78
N LEU A 60 -4.97 -0.51 5.51
CA LEU A 60 -4.73 -1.89 5.08
C LEU A 60 -3.33 -2.35 5.49
N GLU A 61 -2.31 -1.56 5.22
CA GLU A 61 -0.93 -1.89 5.61
C GLU A 61 -0.78 -2.02 7.13
N LYS A 62 -1.38 -1.10 7.91
CA LYS A 62 -1.42 -1.18 9.38
C LYS A 62 -2.16 -2.43 9.87
N SER A 63 -3.34 -2.73 9.31
CA SER A 63 -4.14 -3.90 9.70
C SER A 63 -3.44 -5.22 9.36
N MET A 64 -2.79 -5.29 8.19
CA MET A 64 -1.94 -6.44 7.82
C MET A 64 -0.78 -6.62 8.79
N ALA A 65 -0.06 -5.54 9.12
CA ALA A 65 1.09 -5.61 10.03
C ALA A 65 0.69 -6.06 11.45
N GLN A 66 -0.43 -5.56 11.98
CA GLN A 66 -0.94 -5.95 13.29
C GLN A 66 -1.35 -7.43 13.38
N LYS A 67 -1.72 -8.04 12.24
CA LYS A 67 -2.18 -9.43 12.16
C LYS A 67 -1.06 -10.40 11.80
N LEU A 68 0.13 -9.92 11.46
CA LEU A 68 1.27 -10.74 11.05
C LEU A 68 2.29 -10.80 12.20
N PRO A 69 2.40 -11.93 12.92
CA PRO A 69 3.22 -12.03 14.13
C PRO A 69 4.71 -12.26 13.80
N ILE A 70 5.33 -11.25 13.20
CA ILE A 70 6.74 -11.25 12.80
C ILE A 70 7.49 -10.09 13.46
N ASN A 71 8.81 -10.04 13.27
CA ASN A 71 9.62 -8.93 13.76
C ASN A 71 9.54 -7.73 12.81
N TYR A 72 9.49 -6.53 13.40
CA TYR A 72 9.52 -5.26 12.68
C TYR A 72 10.66 -4.39 13.19
N LEU A 73 11.61 -4.08 12.33
CA LEU A 73 12.69 -3.11 12.57
C LEU A 73 12.32 -1.80 11.89
N LEU A 74 11.71 -0.89 12.64
CA LEU A 74 11.33 0.44 12.15
C LEU A 74 12.41 1.47 12.47
N ARG A 75 12.48 2.55 11.68
CA ARG A 75 13.60 3.52 11.69
C ARG A 75 14.96 2.85 11.48
N ALA A 76 14.97 1.74 10.74
CA ALA A 76 16.18 0.98 10.51
C ALA A 76 17.10 1.70 9.52
N ASP A 77 18.40 1.72 9.82
CA ASP A 77 19.41 2.02 8.81
C ASP A 77 19.61 0.80 7.93
N LEU A 78 18.89 0.76 6.80
CA LEU A 78 18.87 -0.38 5.89
C LEU A 78 20.24 -0.67 5.26
N ALA A 79 21.18 0.28 5.29
CA ALA A 79 22.55 0.06 4.79
C ALA A 79 23.45 -0.64 5.81
N ASN A 80 23.09 -0.58 7.09
CA ASN A 80 23.91 -1.05 8.21
C ASN A 80 23.12 -1.97 9.16
N LEU A 81 22.21 -2.80 8.61
CA LEU A 81 21.53 -3.82 9.41
C LEU A 81 22.59 -4.78 9.98
N SER A 82 22.64 -4.87 11.31
CA SER A 82 23.64 -5.64 12.04
C SER A 82 23.30 -7.13 12.17
N GLU A 83 22.08 -7.52 11.81
CA GLU A 83 21.60 -8.90 11.86
C GLU A 83 22.00 -9.66 10.58
N GLU A 84 22.44 -10.90 10.73
CA GLU A 84 22.68 -11.80 9.60
C GLU A 84 21.37 -12.48 9.20
N PHE A 85 20.96 -12.28 7.94
CA PHE A 85 19.77 -12.91 7.36
C PHE A 85 20.20 -13.93 6.29
N ASP A 86 19.57 -15.11 6.28
CA ASP A 86 19.81 -16.12 5.24
C ASP A 86 19.47 -15.60 3.83
N LEU A 87 18.45 -14.72 3.75
CA LEU A 87 17.97 -14.11 2.52
C LEU A 87 17.47 -12.70 2.80
N THR A 88 17.80 -11.76 1.90
CA THR A 88 17.26 -10.41 1.90
C THR A 88 16.45 -10.16 0.63
N ILE A 89 15.17 -9.84 0.78
CA ILE A 89 14.29 -9.47 -0.34
C ILE A 89 14.11 -7.95 -0.33
N ASP A 90 14.70 -7.27 -1.31
CA ASP A 90 14.53 -5.83 -1.46
C ASP A 90 13.20 -5.52 -2.17
N THR A 91 12.24 -5.04 -1.39
CA THR A 91 10.91 -4.64 -1.89
C THR A 91 10.83 -3.14 -2.21
N ARG A 92 11.96 -2.42 -2.18
CA ARG A 92 12.05 -1.00 -2.52
C ARG A 92 12.20 -0.76 -4.01
N SER A 93 12.37 -1.82 -4.81
CA SER A 93 12.41 -1.75 -6.26
C SER A 93 11.15 -1.04 -6.75
N LYS A 94 11.27 0.28 -6.94
CA LYS A 94 10.23 1.10 -7.56
C LYS A 94 10.21 0.65 -9.03
N PRO A 95 9.09 0.12 -9.54
CA PRO A 95 8.97 0.03 -10.98
C PRO A 95 9.07 1.43 -11.57
N ASP A 96 9.54 1.54 -12.81
CA ASP A 96 9.43 2.77 -13.59
C ASP A 96 7.98 3.29 -13.45
N GLY A 97 7.85 4.50 -12.90
CA GLY A 97 6.57 5.06 -12.50
C GLY A 97 6.47 6.51 -12.94
N ASP A 98 5.24 6.92 -13.28
CA ASP A 98 4.95 8.31 -13.55
C ASP A 98 4.81 9.08 -12.22
N GLN A 99 5.03 10.39 -12.25
CA GLN A 99 4.62 11.25 -11.14
C GLN A 99 3.10 11.37 -11.12
N TRP A 100 2.51 11.21 -9.94
CA TRP A 100 1.09 11.40 -9.69
C TRP A 100 0.86 12.38 -8.56
N PHE A 101 -0.28 13.06 -8.63
CA PHE A 101 -0.80 13.95 -7.62
C PHE A 101 -2.12 13.39 -7.13
N GLY A 102 -2.23 13.22 -5.82
CA GLY A 102 -3.39 12.63 -5.16
C GLY A 102 -4.04 13.53 -4.12
N GLY A 103 -5.31 13.30 -3.88
CA GLY A 103 -6.05 14.01 -2.84
C GLY A 103 -7.26 13.23 -2.36
N VAL A 104 -7.71 13.57 -1.14
CA VAL A 104 -8.92 13.02 -0.55
C VAL A 104 -9.98 14.10 -0.43
N THR A 105 -11.18 13.80 -0.90
CA THR A 105 -12.36 14.67 -0.79
C THR A 105 -13.56 13.88 -0.26
N LEU A 106 -14.70 14.54 -0.11
CA LEU A 106 -15.97 13.89 0.25
C LEU A 106 -16.66 13.37 -1.02
N GLN A 107 -17.38 12.25 -0.87
CA GLN A 107 -18.16 11.67 -1.96
C GLN A 107 -19.18 12.67 -2.54
N GLY A 108 -19.27 12.72 -3.87
CA GLY A 108 -20.07 13.67 -4.63
C GLY A 108 -19.34 14.98 -4.96
N ARG A 109 -18.08 15.13 -4.54
CA ARG A 109 -17.25 16.32 -4.81
C ARG A 109 -15.99 16.01 -5.60
N GLU A 110 -15.73 14.74 -5.88
CA GLU A 110 -14.57 14.28 -6.61
C GLU A 110 -14.55 14.85 -8.04
N PRO A 111 -13.40 15.36 -8.51
CA PRO A 111 -13.25 15.75 -9.90
C PRO A 111 -13.09 14.50 -10.76
N GLN A 112 -13.23 14.66 -12.08
CA GLN A 112 -12.87 13.59 -13.01
C GLN A 112 -11.34 13.45 -13.05
N THR A 113 -10.83 12.35 -12.51
CA THR A 113 -9.40 11.99 -12.48
C THR A 113 -9.20 10.58 -13.01
N GLU A 114 -7.97 10.23 -13.38
CA GLU A 114 -7.66 8.91 -13.95
C GLU A 114 -7.88 7.75 -12.97
N ILE A 115 -7.73 7.99 -11.66
CA ILE A 115 -8.02 7.03 -10.59
C ILE A 115 -8.99 7.67 -9.61
N ILE A 116 -10.06 6.94 -9.28
CA ILE A 116 -11.06 7.30 -8.27
C ILE A 116 -11.32 6.04 -7.42
N ALA A 117 -11.07 6.12 -6.11
CA ALA A 117 -11.25 5.04 -5.17
C ALA A 117 -12.22 5.49 -4.06
N ASN A 118 -13.44 4.95 -4.07
CA ASN A 118 -14.45 5.26 -3.06
C ASN A 118 -14.18 4.46 -1.78
N ARG A 119 -14.38 5.08 -0.62
CA ARG A 119 -14.16 4.47 0.69
C ARG A 119 -15.47 4.45 1.48
N ALA A 120 -15.61 3.44 2.35
CA ALA A 120 -16.85 3.24 3.12
C ALA A 120 -17.15 4.34 4.16
N ASP A 121 -16.19 5.21 4.45
CA ASP A 121 -16.33 6.35 5.35
C ASP A 121 -16.89 7.61 4.67
N GLY A 122 -17.30 7.50 3.40
CA GLY A 122 -17.82 8.63 2.61
C GLY A 122 -16.74 9.55 2.04
N THR A 123 -15.47 9.16 2.14
CA THR A 123 -14.36 9.85 1.46
C THR A 123 -14.02 9.19 0.13
N VAL A 124 -13.47 9.99 -0.79
CA VAL A 124 -13.03 9.55 -2.10
C VAL A 124 -11.60 9.97 -2.29
N GLU A 125 -10.77 9.02 -2.71
CA GLU A 125 -9.37 9.23 -3.06
C GLU A 125 -9.25 9.35 -4.58
N CYS A 126 -8.60 10.41 -5.03
CA CYS A 126 -8.41 10.72 -6.45
C CYS A 126 -6.93 10.81 -6.77
N TRP A 127 -6.51 10.33 -7.95
CA TRP A 127 -5.16 10.53 -8.46
C TRP A 127 -5.15 10.90 -9.94
N THR A 128 -4.25 11.81 -10.30
CA THR A 128 -4.02 12.26 -11.67
C THR A 128 -2.53 12.51 -11.93
N ARG A 129 -2.10 12.45 -13.19
CA ARG A 129 -0.73 12.86 -13.59
C ARG A 129 -0.62 14.36 -13.86
N ASN A 130 -1.75 15.05 -13.97
CA ASN A 130 -1.81 16.50 -14.11
C ASN A 130 -1.91 17.18 -12.73
N PRO A 131 -1.75 18.51 -12.63
CA PRO A 131 -2.06 19.21 -11.39
C PRO A 131 -3.46 18.86 -10.87
N LEU A 132 -3.58 18.58 -9.57
CA LEU A 132 -4.85 18.27 -8.91
C LEU A 132 -5.87 19.39 -9.17
N PRO A 133 -7.06 19.07 -9.71
CA PRO A 133 -8.15 20.04 -9.82
C PRO A 133 -8.58 20.57 -8.46
N GLU A 134 -9.14 21.78 -8.42
CA GLU A 134 -9.83 22.26 -7.21
C GLU A 134 -11.18 21.55 -7.05
N VAL A 135 -11.57 21.31 -5.81
CA VAL A 135 -12.83 20.63 -5.43
C VAL A 135 -13.65 21.52 -4.52
N GLU A 136 -14.97 21.37 -4.54
CA GLU A 136 -15.86 22.16 -3.70
C GLU A 136 -15.56 21.94 -2.20
N GLY A 137 -15.26 23.03 -1.49
CA GLY A 137 -14.90 22.98 -0.07
C GLY A 137 -13.45 22.55 0.20
N GLY A 138 -12.64 22.35 -0.84
CA GLY A 138 -11.22 22.01 -0.73
C GLY A 138 -10.93 20.54 -0.47
N TRP A 139 -9.66 20.18 -0.62
CA TRP A 139 -9.17 18.83 -0.35
C TRP A 139 -8.96 18.61 1.16
N LEU A 140 -9.41 17.48 1.67
CA LEU A 140 -9.18 17.06 3.07
C LEU A 140 -7.70 16.72 3.30
N GLU A 141 -7.07 16.15 2.28
CA GLU A 141 -5.64 15.81 2.26
C GLU A 141 -5.14 15.92 0.81
N ARG A 142 -3.86 16.28 0.65
CA ARG A 142 -3.14 16.28 -0.63
C ARG A 142 -1.83 15.53 -0.43
N PHE A 143 -1.46 14.72 -1.41
CA PHE A 143 -0.23 13.94 -1.43
C PHE A 143 0.24 13.74 -2.86
N ASP A 144 1.44 13.20 -3.00
CA ASP A 144 2.02 12.85 -4.29
C ASP A 144 2.73 11.48 -4.19
N GLY A 145 2.95 10.87 -5.34
CA GLY A 145 3.49 9.52 -5.42
C GLY A 145 4.08 9.24 -6.78
N ILE A 146 5.02 8.30 -6.82
CA ILE A 146 5.63 7.82 -8.06
C ILE A 146 5.29 6.35 -8.20
N PHE A 147 4.46 6.02 -9.20
CA PHE A 147 4.01 4.65 -9.43
C PHE A 147 3.54 4.39 -10.86
N SER A 148 3.64 3.13 -11.27
CA SER A 148 2.99 2.63 -12.49
C SER A 148 1.51 2.40 -12.23
N LYS A 149 0.69 2.40 -13.29
CA LYS A 149 -0.76 2.18 -13.18
C LYS A 149 -1.10 0.84 -12.49
N ASP A 150 -0.28 -0.19 -12.66
CA ASP A 150 -0.48 -1.49 -12.02
C ASP A 150 -0.30 -1.41 -10.49
N MET A 151 0.65 -0.60 -10.02
CA MET A 151 0.91 -0.39 -8.58
C MET A 151 -0.15 0.47 -7.88
N ALA A 152 -1.04 1.11 -8.64
CA ALA A 152 -2.21 1.77 -8.09
C ALA A 152 -3.16 0.80 -7.40
N SER A 153 -3.23 -0.45 -7.87
CA SER A 153 -4.09 -1.46 -7.27
C SER A 153 -3.44 -2.08 -6.02
N VAL A 154 -4.22 -2.15 -4.94
CA VAL A 154 -3.84 -2.90 -3.74
C VAL A 154 -3.79 -4.40 -4.03
N ASP A 155 -4.69 -4.91 -4.87
CA ASP A 155 -4.70 -6.31 -5.30
C ASP A 155 -3.38 -6.68 -6.00
N ALA A 156 -2.99 -5.90 -7.01
CA ALA A 156 -1.74 -6.11 -7.74
C ALA A 156 -0.52 -6.03 -6.81
N SER A 157 -0.52 -5.05 -5.89
CA SER A 157 0.55 -4.90 -4.90
C SER A 157 0.64 -6.09 -3.93
N ILE A 158 -0.48 -6.75 -3.62
CA ILE A 158 -0.50 -7.94 -2.77
C ILE A 158 0.00 -9.15 -3.55
N LEU A 159 -0.54 -9.38 -4.75
CA LEU A 159 -0.17 -10.49 -5.63
C LEU A 159 1.32 -10.49 -5.97
N LEU A 160 1.88 -9.31 -6.28
CA LEU A 160 3.31 -9.17 -6.53
C LEU A 160 4.16 -9.57 -5.32
N GLY A 161 3.75 -9.21 -4.10
CA GLY A 161 4.46 -9.65 -2.90
C GLY A 161 4.40 -11.17 -2.69
N ILE A 162 3.25 -11.79 -2.97
CA ILE A 162 3.10 -13.26 -2.91
C ILE A 162 3.99 -13.95 -3.94
N GLN A 163 4.04 -13.40 -5.17
CA GLN A 163 4.91 -13.89 -6.23
C GLN A 163 6.38 -13.80 -5.83
N LEU A 164 6.84 -12.63 -5.35
CA LEU A 164 8.21 -12.43 -4.91
C LEU A 164 8.63 -13.43 -3.83
N ALA A 165 7.75 -13.71 -2.86
CA ALA A 165 8.01 -14.74 -1.84
C ALA A 165 8.15 -16.15 -2.43
N SER A 166 7.34 -16.46 -3.45
CA SER A 166 7.30 -17.80 -4.07
C SER A 166 8.52 -18.06 -4.96
N GLU A 167 9.08 -17.03 -5.58
CA GLU A 167 10.29 -17.12 -6.43
C GLU A 167 11.56 -17.45 -5.62
N GLN A 168 11.56 -17.21 -4.31
CA GLN A 168 12.71 -17.51 -3.44
C GLN A 168 12.83 -19.00 -3.09
N LYS A 169 11.91 -19.86 -3.53
CA LYS A 169 11.91 -21.31 -3.28
C LYS A 169 12.78 -22.11 -4.26
N ALA A 170 13.68 -21.47 -5.00
CA ALA A 170 14.52 -22.09 -6.04
C ALA A 170 15.90 -22.51 -5.51
#